data_AF-A0A1V4AUX9-F1
#
_entry.id   AF-A0A1V4AUX9-F1
#
_cell.length_a   1.000
_cell.length_b   1.000
_cell.length_c   1.000
_cell.angle_alpha   90.00
_cell.angle_beta   90.00
_cell.angle_gamma   90.00
#
_symmetry.space_group_name_H-M   'P 1'
#
loop_
_entity.id
_entity.type
_entity.pdbx_description
1 polymer ?
#
loop_
_entity_poly.entity_id
_entity_poly.type
_entity_poly.pdbx_seq_one_letter_code
_entity_poly.pdbx_strand_id
1 'polypeptide(L)'
;MAHRPFFFDSPETNLLDVLHDRYDNIYVGTEPNGLVYKITPSGQPQVLYDASEGEIHCLSIDSAGNIYAGTASGAQPQVPVAQPSQPPVQAGAITSLFKDEKSWDLNLPEEFPMAQPASLQQQKTVSKGIEAPPKTTGLPTAPNYVYKINQEGLAQKKLETSQSFVLGMSLDVQENLYVVTGNTSGVYKISGDESTSSLARVEEVQALCCLNTDKNELYFGTGNMGKVYKISPSFMKEGIFTSNVLDTTAPSNWGCIYWTDTQPEGTQLTLSTRSGNGEKPDVAWSGWSAPYMITGERITSPPARFIQYKAILQTKNGDSTPVLSAVSLSYLPKNQPPRIVSFVVEKELSPVSQKQHETKNDGKVESRPQGAAGQKPHHQIAQKNIQWEAEDPNNDTLQLTMYYRGVEEKMWKVIDKNSQKKGSFTWDTLRLPDGEYQVRLAVSDDPDNPPETAFSTEKTIEPVVIDNTKPDIKSLEAVAGTGGRYVISGTAQDDYSKIVKVQYTIDGQEWVSAYPVDGVFDSPEESFQITTRSLMPGDYTLVVNAFDSEGNIGIGKVLFEMK
;
A
#
# COMPACT_ATOMS: atom_id res chain seq x y z
N MET A 1 -7.03 -73.99 -16.29
CA MET A 1 -6.80 -72.60 -16.74
C MET A 1 -6.12 -71.89 -15.59
N ALA A 2 -4.91 -71.36 -15.79
CA ALA A 2 -4.22 -70.61 -14.75
C ALA A 2 -4.95 -69.27 -14.55
N HIS A 3 -5.55 -69.08 -13.37
CA HIS A 3 -6.13 -67.80 -12.98
C HIS A 3 -4.99 -66.80 -12.81
N ARG A 4 -4.86 -65.83 -13.73
CA ARG A 4 -4.13 -64.59 -13.41
C ARG A 4 -4.98 -63.80 -12.42
N PRO A 5 -4.43 -63.39 -11.26
CA PRO A 5 -5.20 -62.67 -10.23
C PRO A 5 -5.46 -61.21 -10.58
N PHE A 6 -4.87 -60.68 -11.66
CA PHE A 6 -5.02 -59.30 -12.12
C PHE A 6 -5.11 -59.24 -13.66
N PHE A 7 -5.81 -58.21 -14.17
CA PHE A 7 -5.99 -57.95 -15.60
C PHE A 7 -4.84 -57.13 -16.20
N PHE A 8 -4.34 -56.14 -15.44
CA PHE A 8 -3.20 -55.29 -15.78
C PHE A 8 -2.37 -55.05 -14.52
N ASP A 9 -1.05 -55.14 -14.64
CA ASP A 9 -0.07 -54.87 -13.58
C ASP A 9 0.69 -53.61 -13.97
N SER A 10 0.34 -52.49 -13.33
CA SER A 10 0.87 -51.17 -13.68
C SER A 10 2.18 -50.89 -12.96
N PRO A 11 3.17 -50.25 -13.61
CA PRO A 11 4.34 -49.72 -12.92
C PRO A 11 4.04 -48.43 -12.12
N GLU A 12 2.88 -47.80 -12.36
CA GLU A 12 2.44 -46.58 -11.67
C GLU A 12 1.98 -46.85 -10.24
N THR A 13 2.10 -45.85 -9.37
CA THR A 13 1.76 -46.02 -7.95
C THR A 13 0.25 -46.01 -7.73
N ASN A 14 -0.47 -45.13 -8.44
CA ASN A 14 -1.91 -44.99 -8.33
C ASN A 14 -2.57 -45.08 -9.71
N LEU A 15 -3.70 -45.80 -9.76
CA LEU A 15 -4.66 -45.79 -10.86
C LEU A 15 -5.91 -45.07 -10.35
N LEU A 16 -6.23 -43.91 -10.91
CA LEU A 16 -7.15 -42.95 -10.29
C LEU A 16 -8.57 -43.02 -10.84
N ASP A 17 -8.69 -43.33 -12.13
CA ASP A 17 -9.98 -43.50 -12.79
C ASP A 17 -9.92 -44.56 -13.88
N VAL A 18 -11.07 -45.15 -14.19
CA VAL A 18 -11.20 -46.24 -15.15
C VAL A 18 -12.41 -46.03 -16.07
N LEU A 19 -12.20 -46.16 -17.38
CA LEU A 19 -13.26 -46.16 -18.38
C LEU A 19 -13.28 -47.45 -19.17
N HIS A 20 -14.44 -47.77 -19.73
CA HIS A 20 -14.67 -48.90 -20.62
C HIS A 20 -15.31 -48.38 -21.91
N ASP A 21 -14.74 -48.74 -23.07
CA ASP A 21 -15.30 -48.38 -24.36
C ASP A 21 -16.17 -49.49 -24.98
N ARG A 22 -16.86 -49.15 -26.07
CA ARG A 22 -17.72 -50.09 -26.83
C ARG A 22 -16.99 -51.26 -27.49
N TYR A 23 -15.66 -51.27 -27.49
CA TYR A 23 -14.81 -52.32 -28.06
C TYR A 23 -14.13 -53.15 -26.96
N ASP A 24 -14.61 -53.05 -25.72
CA ASP A 24 -14.07 -53.72 -24.54
C ASP A 24 -12.63 -53.33 -24.17
N ASN A 25 -12.14 -52.18 -24.66
CA ASN A 25 -10.90 -51.62 -24.14
C ASN A 25 -11.16 -50.89 -22.81
N ILE A 26 -10.17 -50.96 -21.92
CA ILE A 26 -10.15 -50.26 -20.64
C ILE A 26 -9.16 -49.10 -20.72
N TYR A 27 -9.56 -47.91 -20.28
CA TYR A 27 -8.68 -46.75 -20.17
C TYR A 27 -8.44 -46.43 -18.70
N VAL A 28 -7.21 -46.05 -18.37
CA VAL A 28 -6.82 -45.80 -16.97
C VAL A 28 -5.97 -44.54 -16.87
N GLY A 29 -6.35 -43.64 -15.95
CA GLY A 29 -5.58 -42.46 -15.58
C GLY A 29 -4.66 -42.76 -14.40
N THR A 30 -3.46 -42.15 -14.37
CA THR A 30 -2.39 -42.56 -13.45
C THR A 30 -1.69 -41.40 -12.75
N GLU A 31 -0.99 -41.74 -11.67
CA GLU A 31 -0.04 -40.92 -10.90
C GLU A 31 1.15 -41.81 -10.47
N PRO A 32 2.41 -41.30 -10.47
CA PRO A 32 2.84 -39.90 -10.57
C PRO A 32 3.27 -39.43 -11.96
N ASN A 33 3.16 -40.27 -12.99
CA ASN A 33 3.66 -39.94 -14.32
C ASN A 33 2.57 -39.39 -15.27
N GLY A 34 1.32 -39.23 -14.83
CA GLY A 34 0.29 -38.58 -15.65
C GLY A 34 -0.06 -39.28 -16.96
N LEU A 35 0.01 -40.60 -16.99
CA LEU A 35 -0.25 -41.39 -18.19
C LEU A 35 -1.74 -41.74 -18.32
N VAL A 36 -2.20 -41.81 -19.57
CA VAL A 36 -3.45 -42.48 -19.96
C VAL A 36 -3.10 -43.79 -20.64
N TYR A 37 -3.39 -44.92 -19.98
CA TYR A 37 -3.26 -46.23 -20.61
C TYR A 37 -4.53 -46.60 -21.38
N LYS A 38 -4.37 -47.27 -22.52
CA LYS A 38 -5.40 -48.04 -23.21
C LYS A 38 -5.02 -49.52 -23.11
N ILE A 39 -5.90 -50.33 -22.56
CA ILE A 39 -5.69 -51.76 -22.31
C ILE A 39 -6.71 -52.53 -23.16
N THR A 40 -6.24 -53.38 -24.05
CA THR A 40 -7.12 -54.17 -24.93
C THR A 40 -7.84 -55.28 -24.15
N PRO A 41 -8.90 -55.91 -24.70
CA PRO A 41 -9.58 -57.03 -24.05
C PRO A 41 -8.67 -58.22 -23.72
N SER A 42 -7.52 -58.34 -24.37
CA SER A 42 -6.50 -59.36 -24.09
C SER A 42 -5.55 -59.00 -22.94
N GLY A 43 -5.76 -57.84 -22.31
CA GLY A 43 -4.94 -57.32 -21.21
C GLY A 43 -3.61 -56.71 -21.66
N GLN A 44 -3.48 -56.32 -22.94
CA GLN A 44 -2.27 -55.67 -23.45
C GLN A 44 -2.38 -54.14 -23.29
N PRO A 45 -1.52 -53.50 -22.46
CA PRO A 45 -1.52 -52.06 -22.26
C PRO A 45 -0.71 -51.32 -23.33
N GLN A 46 -1.15 -50.11 -23.67
CA GLN A 46 -0.43 -49.13 -24.47
C GLN A 46 -0.62 -47.75 -23.85
N VAL A 47 0.43 -46.93 -23.79
CA VAL A 47 0.29 -45.51 -23.41
C VAL A 47 -0.38 -44.79 -24.58
N LEU A 48 -1.59 -44.28 -24.34
CA LEU A 48 -2.33 -43.45 -25.29
C LEU A 48 -1.86 -42.00 -25.24
N TYR A 49 -1.58 -41.50 -24.03
CA TYR A 49 -1.12 -40.14 -23.81
C TYR A 49 -0.21 -40.04 -22.58
N ASP A 50 0.79 -39.18 -22.69
CA ASP A 50 1.78 -38.85 -21.66
C ASP A 50 1.67 -37.34 -21.39
N ALA A 51 1.03 -36.99 -20.27
CA ALA A 51 0.78 -35.60 -19.92
C ALA A 51 2.03 -34.98 -19.28
N SER A 52 2.16 -33.65 -19.38
CA SER A 52 3.24 -32.94 -18.68
C SER A 52 2.99 -32.85 -17.17
N GLU A 53 1.74 -33.01 -16.76
CA GLU A 53 1.27 -33.04 -15.39
C GLU A 53 1.38 -34.46 -14.83
N GLY A 54 1.84 -34.62 -13.59
CA GLY A 54 2.05 -35.94 -12.98
C GLY A 54 0.80 -36.72 -12.57
N GLU A 55 -0.41 -36.19 -12.80
CA GLU A 55 -1.65 -36.82 -12.36
C GLU A 55 -2.78 -36.67 -13.38
N ILE A 56 -3.34 -37.80 -13.84
CA ILE A 56 -4.62 -37.87 -14.54
C ILE A 56 -5.69 -38.37 -13.55
N HIS A 57 -6.49 -37.45 -13.01
CA HIS A 57 -7.40 -37.71 -11.90
C HIS A 57 -8.74 -38.30 -12.33
N CYS A 58 -9.27 -37.83 -13.46
CA CYS A 58 -10.57 -38.27 -13.96
C CYS A 58 -10.57 -38.36 -15.48
N LEU A 59 -11.42 -39.24 -16.00
CA LEU A 59 -11.58 -39.53 -17.42
C LEU A 59 -13.05 -39.46 -17.83
N SER A 60 -13.32 -39.11 -19.10
CA SER A 60 -14.62 -39.29 -19.73
C SER A 60 -14.45 -39.69 -21.20
N ILE A 61 -15.44 -40.35 -21.81
CA ILE A 61 -15.37 -40.82 -23.21
C ILE A 61 -16.59 -40.35 -24.00
N ASP A 62 -16.37 -39.74 -25.18
CA ASP A 62 -17.45 -39.35 -26.10
C ASP A 62 -17.89 -40.50 -27.02
N SER A 63 -19.03 -40.35 -27.70
CA SER A 63 -19.53 -41.37 -28.64
C SER A 63 -18.61 -41.63 -29.85
N ALA A 64 -17.69 -40.72 -30.16
CA ALA A 64 -16.65 -40.90 -31.17
C ALA A 64 -15.44 -41.70 -30.66
N GLY A 65 -15.36 -41.93 -29.35
CA GLY A 65 -14.28 -42.65 -28.68
C GLY A 65 -13.06 -41.78 -28.38
N ASN A 66 -13.21 -40.46 -28.35
CA ASN A 66 -12.18 -39.57 -27.81
C ASN A 66 -12.23 -39.61 -26.28
N ILE A 67 -11.06 -39.61 -25.66
CA ILE A 67 -10.90 -39.61 -24.21
C ILE A 67 -10.66 -38.19 -23.74
N TYR A 68 -11.45 -37.75 -22.77
CA TYR A 68 -11.22 -36.52 -22.02
C TYR A 68 -10.47 -36.87 -20.74
N ALA A 69 -9.37 -36.19 -20.47
CA ALA A 69 -8.53 -36.43 -19.29
C ALA A 69 -8.34 -35.15 -18.49
N GLY A 70 -8.72 -35.18 -17.22
CA GLY A 70 -8.60 -34.06 -16.28
C GLY A 70 -7.39 -34.24 -15.37
N THR A 71 -6.55 -33.21 -15.26
CA THR A 71 -5.34 -33.26 -14.42
C THR A 71 -5.57 -32.66 -13.03
N ALA A 72 -4.84 -33.18 -12.04
CA ALA A 72 -4.88 -32.68 -10.66
C ALA A 72 -3.50 -32.58 -9.98
N SER A 73 -2.47 -32.25 -10.76
CA SER A 73 -1.10 -32.14 -10.24
C SER A 73 -0.91 -30.92 -9.34
N GLY A 74 -0.27 -31.13 -8.18
CA GLY A 74 0.06 -30.05 -7.23
C GLY A 74 0.03 -30.45 -5.75
N ALA A 75 -0.29 -31.68 -5.40
CA ALA A 75 0.00 -32.20 -4.07
C ALA A 75 1.45 -32.69 -4.02
N GLN A 76 2.28 -32.11 -3.13
CA GLN A 76 3.52 -32.78 -2.73
C GLN A 76 3.12 -34.13 -2.11
N PRO A 77 3.68 -35.28 -2.53
CA PRO A 77 3.57 -36.50 -1.77
C PRO A 77 4.35 -36.30 -0.47
N GLN A 78 3.68 -35.90 0.60
CA GLN A 78 4.24 -36.02 1.94
C GLN A 78 4.14 -37.50 2.29
N VAL A 79 5.16 -38.28 1.92
CA VAL A 79 5.33 -39.64 2.44
C VAL A 79 5.40 -39.50 3.96
N PRO A 80 4.47 -40.08 4.74
CA PRO A 80 4.63 -40.13 6.18
C PRO A 80 5.83 -41.02 6.45
N VAL A 81 6.98 -40.43 6.76
CA VAL A 81 8.07 -41.18 7.38
C VAL A 81 7.57 -41.50 8.78
N ALA A 82 7.03 -42.71 8.95
CA ALA A 82 6.76 -43.26 10.26
C ALA A 82 8.10 -43.29 11.03
N GLN A 83 8.26 -42.38 11.99
CA GLN A 83 9.34 -42.50 12.97
C GLN A 83 9.10 -43.81 13.75
N PRO A 84 10.12 -44.68 13.91
CA PRO A 84 9.94 -45.88 14.72
C PRO A 84 9.58 -45.45 16.15
N SER A 85 8.41 -45.89 16.59
CA SER A 85 7.89 -45.67 17.94
C SER A 85 8.84 -46.29 18.96
N GLN A 86 9.35 -45.47 19.88
CA GLN A 86 9.99 -45.98 21.09
C GLN A 86 8.90 -46.60 22.00
N PRO A 87 9.18 -47.74 22.65
CA PRO A 87 8.20 -48.40 23.51
C PRO A 87 7.88 -47.54 24.74
N PRO A 88 6.62 -47.52 25.21
CA PRO A 88 6.20 -46.67 26.31
C PRO A 88 6.81 -47.11 27.63
N VAL A 89 7.42 -46.17 28.35
CA VAL A 89 7.84 -46.34 29.74
C VAL A 89 6.58 -46.36 30.62
N GLN A 90 6.35 -47.49 31.25
CA GLN A 90 5.24 -47.74 32.15
C GLN A 90 5.58 -47.16 33.54
N ALA A 91 4.92 -46.07 33.94
CA ALA A 91 4.98 -45.57 35.31
C ALA A 91 3.62 -45.80 35.98
N GLY A 92 3.61 -46.73 36.93
CA GLY A 92 2.44 -47.19 37.66
C GLY A 92 1.84 -46.12 38.56
N ALA A 93 0.53 -46.24 38.74
CA ALA A 93 -0.25 -45.47 39.69
C ALA A 93 0.13 -45.82 41.14
N ILE A 94 0.24 -44.80 41.99
CA ILE A 94 -0.03 -44.90 43.43
C ILE A 94 -0.70 -43.62 43.91
N THR A 95 -1.80 -43.83 44.61
CA THR A 95 -2.70 -42.86 45.26
C THR A 95 -2.21 -42.52 46.67
N SER A 96 -2.25 -41.24 47.07
CA SER A 96 -2.56 -40.75 48.43
C SER A 96 -2.61 -39.20 48.36
N LEU A 97 -3.66 -38.46 48.72
CA LEU A 97 -4.42 -38.23 49.98
C LEU A 97 -3.60 -37.59 51.12
N PHE A 98 -4.17 -36.51 51.69
CA PHE A 98 -3.74 -35.64 52.82
C PHE A 98 -2.77 -34.49 52.49
N LYS A 99 -2.77 -33.32 53.15
CA LYS A 99 -3.74 -32.42 53.81
C LYS A 99 -2.89 -31.17 54.18
N ASP A 100 -3.49 -29.98 54.24
CA ASP A 100 -2.84 -28.72 54.65
C ASP A 100 -2.10 -28.81 56.01
N GLU A 101 -1.03 -28.02 56.21
CA GLU A 101 -0.95 -26.99 57.28
C GLU A 101 0.37 -26.17 57.31
N LYS A 102 0.30 -25.06 58.06
CA LYS A 102 1.09 -23.81 58.09
C LYS A 102 2.40 -23.81 58.91
N SER A 103 3.17 -22.72 58.69
CA SER A 103 3.99 -21.90 59.62
C SER A 103 5.38 -22.39 60.03
N TRP A 104 6.39 -21.57 60.35
CA TRP A 104 6.88 -20.20 60.10
C TRP A 104 8.27 -20.11 60.80
N ASP A 105 9.08 -19.08 60.45
CA ASP A 105 10.22 -18.49 61.20
C ASP A 105 11.63 -19.13 61.07
N LEU A 106 12.78 -18.40 60.99
CA LEU A 106 13.14 -16.97 60.93
C LEU A 106 14.69 -16.87 60.72
N ASN A 107 15.12 -15.72 60.19
CA ASN A 107 16.41 -15.00 60.37
C ASN A 107 17.60 -15.10 59.38
N LEU A 108 17.84 -13.93 58.76
CA LEU A 108 18.92 -13.42 57.87
C LEU A 108 20.13 -12.88 58.68
N PRO A 109 21.26 -12.39 58.06
CA PRO A 109 21.37 -11.05 57.42
C PRO A 109 22.03 -11.07 56.00
N GLU A 110 21.59 -10.27 55.00
CA GLU A 110 21.89 -8.85 54.63
C GLU A 110 23.31 -8.66 54.00
N GLU A 111 23.52 -8.15 52.76
CA GLU A 111 23.02 -6.91 52.13
C GLU A 111 23.09 -6.88 50.56
N PHE A 112 22.38 -5.90 49.99
CA PHE A 112 21.88 -5.58 48.62
C PHE A 112 22.90 -4.91 47.64
N PRO A 113 22.64 -4.58 46.32
CA PRO A 113 21.39 -4.00 45.77
C PRO A 113 20.93 -4.23 44.30
N MET A 114 19.64 -3.87 44.12
CA MET A 114 18.92 -3.29 42.96
C MET A 114 18.46 -4.13 41.76
N ALA A 115 17.14 -4.09 41.56
CA ALA A 115 16.42 -4.45 40.36
C ALA A 115 16.08 -3.21 39.52
N GLN A 116 16.01 -3.36 38.20
CA GLN A 116 15.07 -2.64 37.33
C GLN A 116 14.44 -3.59 36.30
N PRO A 117 13.15 -3.39 35.94
CA PRO A 117 12.34 -4.36 35.20
C PRO A 117 12.29 -4.10 33.69
N ALA A 118 12.20 -5.17 32.90
CA ALA A 118 11.83 -5.13 31.49
C ALA A 118 10.31 -5.27 31.30
N SER A 119 9.82 -4.56 30.28
CA SER A 119 8.44 -4.16 30.00
C SER A 119 7.46 -5.28 29.60
N LEU A 120 6.22 -5.09 30.05
CA LEU A 120 4.99 -5.77 29.63
C LEU A 120 4.73 -5.65 28.12
N GLN A 121 4.53 -6.78 27.44
CA GLN A 121 3.74 -6.83 26.20
C GLN A 121 2.49 -7.67 26.42
N GLN A 122 1.37 -7.09 26.02
CA GLN A 122 0.00 -7.47 26.30
C GLN A 122 -0.36 -8.86 25.76
N GLN A 123 -0.86 -9.71 26.66
CA GLN A 123 -1.63 -10.89 26.31
C GLN A 123 -2.95 -10.48 25.64
N LYS A 124 -3.06 -10.72 24.33
CA LYS A 124 -4.37 -10.87 23.68
C LYS A 124 -4.93 -12.25 24.01
N THR A 125 -5.97 -12.25 24.83
CA THR A 125 -6.91 -13.35 25.00
C THR A 125 -7.48 -13.78 23.65
N VAL A 126 -7.11 -14.98 23.18
CA VAL A 126 -7.77 -15.64 22.06
C VAL A 126 -8.93 -16.45 22.62
N SER A 127 -10.14 -15.98 22.32
CA SER A 127 -11.39 -16.73 22.46
C SER A 127 -11.31 -18.04 21.67
N LYS A 128 -11.63 -19.17 22.32
CA LYS A 128 -11.86 -20.47 21.68
C LYS A 128 -12.93 -20.34 20.58
N GLY A 129 -12.48 -20.20 19.34
CA GLY A 129 -13.27 -20.45 18.15
C GLY A 129 -13.30 -21.95 17.87
N ILE A 130 -14.49 -22.44 17.53
CA ILE A 130 -14.75 -23.79 17.03
C ILE A 130 -13.71 -24.14 15.96
N GLU A 131 -12.99 -25.25 16.15
CA GLU A 131 -12.00 -25.77 15.20
C GLU A 131 -12.65 -25.94 13.83
N ALA A 132 -12.24 -25.12 12.86
CA ALA A 132 -12.47 -25.41 11.46
C ALA A 132 -11.66 -26.67 11.11
N PRO A 133 -12.24 -27.66 10.40
CA PRO A 133 -11.49 -28.82 9.95
C PRO A 133 -10.31 -28.37 9.07
N PRO A 134 -9.18 -29.10 9.08
CA PRO A 134 -7.99 -28.72 8.35
C PRO A 134 -8.29 -28.58 6.86
N LYS A 135 -8.01 -27.38 6.30
CA LYS A 135 -8.00 -27.15 4.86
C LYS A 135 -6.80 -27.89 4.26
N THR A 136 -6.96 -29.13 3.80
CA THR A 136 -5.88 -29.84 3.09
C THR A 136 -6.39 -30.66 1.92
N THR A 137 -6.48 -30.02 0.76
CA THR A 137 -5.84 -30.53 -0.47
C THR A 137 -4.77 -29.52 -0.81
N GLY A 138 -3.56 -29.94 -1.20
CA GLY A 138 -2.45 -29.04 -1.53
C GLY A 138 -2.86 -27.92 -2.50
N LEU A 139 -2.17 -26.78 -2.46
CA LEU A 139 -2.39 -25.75 -3.47
C LEU A 139 -1.77 -26.22 -4.80
N PRO A 140 -2.47 -26.10 -5.94
CA PRO A 140 -1.88 -26.39 -7.24
C PRO A 140 -0.61 -25.54 -7.44
N THR A 141 0.53 -26.20 -7.64
CA THR A 141 1.82 -25.53 -7.89
C THR A 141 2.02 -25.20 -9.37
N ALA A 142 1.16 -25.71 -10.24
CA ALA A 142 1.11 -25.47 -11.68
C ALA A 142 -0.36 -25.47 -12.16
N PRO A 143 -0.65 -24.92 -13.36
CA PRO A 143 -1.97 -25.03 -13.96
C PRO A 143 -2.37 -26.49 -14.22
N ASN A 144 -3.66 -26.78 -14.11
CA ASN A 144 -4.26 -28.07 -14.47
C ASN A 144 -5.14 -27.93 -15.71
N TYR A 145 -5.28 -29.02 -16.45
CA TYR A 145 -5.88 -29.02 -17.77
C TYR A 145 -6.96 -30.08 -17.93
N VAL A 146 -7.84 -29.84 -18.90
CA VAL A 146 -8.64 -30.88 -19.53
C VAL A 146 -8.11 -31.11 -20.93
N TYR A 147 -7.65 -32.32 -21.21
CA TYR A 147 -7.21 -32.75 -22.53
C TYR A 147 -8.34 -33.50 -23.25
N LYS A 148 -8.48 -33.28 -24.56
CA LYS A 148 -9.22 -34.18 -25.46
C LYS A 148 -8.22 -34.96 -26.29
N ILE A 149 -8.23 -36.28 -26.16
CA ILE A 149 -7.27 -37.22 -26.75
C ILE A 149 -8.03 -38.11 -27.73
N ASN A 150 -7.60 -38.12 -29.00
CA ASN A 150 -8.22 -39.00 -30.00
C ASN A 150 -7.68 -40.44 -29.92
N GLN A 151 -8.22 -41.35 -30.73
CA GLN A 151 -7.83 -42.76 -30.71
C GLN A 151 -6.38 -43.02 -31.13
N GLU A 152 -5.76 -42.06 -31.84
CA GLU A 152 -4.36 -42.09 -32.26
C GLU A 152 -3.40 -41.48 -31.21
N GLY A 153 -3.91 -40.93 -30.10
CA GLY A 153 -3.12 -40.31 -29.03
C GLY A 153 -2.81 -38.82 -29.23
N LEU A 154 -3.39 -38.17 -30.24
CA LEU A 154 -3.27 -36.72 -30.41
C LEU A 154 -4.14 -36.00 -29.39
N ALA A 155 -3.50 -35.21 -28.53
CA ALA A 155 -4.16 -34.46 -27.46
C ALA A 155 -4.31 -32.97 -27.79
N GLN A 156 -5.44 -32.39 -27.39
CA GLN A 156 -5.71 -30.95 -27.45
C GLN A 156 -6.14 -30.45 -26.08
N LYS A 157 -5.58 -29.32 -25.64
CA LYS A 157 -6.00 -28.63 -24.41
C LYS A 157 -7.36 -27.97 -24.63
N LYS A 158 -8.36 -28.33 -23.84
CA LYS A 158 -9.73 -27.77 -23.92
C LYS A 158 -10.05 -26.81 -22.79
N LEU A 159 -9.48 -27.02 -21.60
CA LEU A 159 -9.62 -26.13 -20.46
C LEU A 159 -8.28 -26.00 -19.75
N GLU A 160 -7.97 -24.80 -19.28
CA GLU A 160 -6.87 -24.52 -18.36
C GLU A 160 -7.42 -23.92 -17.06
N THR A 161 -6.92 -24.40 -15.93
CA THR A 161 -7.29 -23.93 -14.60
C THR A 161 -6.02 -23.60 -13.81
N SER A 162 -5.75 -22.31 -13.59
CA SER A 162 -4.45 -21.89 -13.02
C SER A 162 -4.31 -22.16 -11.52
N GLN A 163 -5.41 -22.33 -10.78
CA GLN A 163 -5.44 -22.46 -9.31
C GLN A 163 -6.48 -23.49 -8.84
N SER A 164 -6.82 -24.46 -9.70
CA SER A 164 -7.79 -25.50 -9.38
C SER A 164 -7.29 -26.88 -9.81
N PHE A 165 -7.82 -27.92 -9.18
CA PHE A 165 -7.69 -29.30 -9.66
C PHE A 165 -8.93 -29.68 -10.46
N VAL A 166 -8.78 -30.47 -11.52
CA VAL A 166 -9.91 -31.07 -12.23
C VAL A 166 -10.27 -32.38 -11.54
N LEU A 167 -11.42 -32.42 -10.85
CA LEU A 167 -11.75 -33.53 -9.95
C LEU A 167 -12.85 -34.46 -10.48
N GLY A 168 -13.68 -33.97 -11.40
CA GLY A 168 -14.71 -34.80 -12.01
C GLY A 168 -15.15 -34.28 -13.36
N MET A 169 -15.54 -35.21 -14.24
CA MET A 169 -16.04 -34.92 -15.56
C MET A 169 -17.22 -35.80 -15.92
N SER A 170 -18.16 -35.25 -16.69
CA SER A 170 -19.30 -36.01 -17.21
C SER A 170 -19.80 -35.38 -18.51
N LEU A 171 -20.16 -36.21 -19.49
CA LEU A 171 -20.79 -35.77 -20.73
C LEU A 171 -22.32 -35.83 -20.63
N ASP A 172 -23.01 -34.88 -21.24
CA ASP A 172 -24.46 -34.98 -21.46
C ASP A 172 -24.78 -35.70 -22.78
N VAL A 173 -26.08 -35.92 -23.07
CA VAL A 173 -26.52 -36.62 -24.30
C VAL A 173 -26.22 -35.85 -25.59
N GLN A 174 -25.80 -34.58 -25.48
CA GLN A 174 -25.43 -33.71 -26.58
C GLN A 174 -23.90 -33.60 -26.75
N GLU A 175 -23.12 -34.41 -26.03
CA GLU A 175 -21.66 -34.40 -26.03
C GLU A 175 -21.04 -33.10 -25.48
N ASN A 176 -21.77 -32.37 -24.62
CA ASN A 176 -21.16 -31.29 -23.86
C ASN A 176 -20.47 -31.85 -22.60
N LEU A 177 -19.22 -31.48 -22.39
CA LEU A 177 -18.43 -31.91 -21.24
C LEU A 177 -18.64 -30.96 -20.07
N TYR A 178 -19.05 -31.50 -18.93
CA TYR A 178 -19.13 -30.77 -17.67
C TYR A 178 -17.92 -31.13 -16.83
N VAL A 179 -17.27 -30.11 -16.28
CA VAL A 179 -16.03 -30.24 -15.51
C VAL A 179 -16.24 -29.61 -14.15
N VAL A 180 -15.95 -30.35 -13.09
CA VAL A 180 -15.98 -29.84 -11.72
C VAL A 180 -14.58 -29.75 -11.13
N THR A 181 -14.32 -28.65 -10.43
CA THR A 181 -12.98 -28.35 -9.92
C THR A 181 -12.91 -28.23 -8.39
N GLY A 182 -11.71 -28.47 -7.85
CA GLY A 182 -11.37 -28.30 -6.45
C GLY A 182 -10.33 -27.21 -6.19
N ASN A 183 -10.15 -26.84 -4.92
CA ASN A 183 -9.38 -25.69 -4.41
C ASN A 183 -10.03 -24.34 -4.73
N THR A 184 -10.28 -24.07 -6.00
CA THR A 184 -11.27 -23.06 -6.42
C THR A 184 -12.43 -23.81 -7.07
N SER A 185 -13.52 -23.97 -6.32
CA SER A 185 -14.67 -24.72 -6.81
C SER A 185 -15.38 -23.98 -7.93
N GLY A 186 -15.42 -24.62 -9.09
CA GLY A 186 -16.12 -24.15 -10.27
C GLY A 186 -16.76 -25.33 -11.00
N VAL A 187 -17.87 -25.04 -11.66
CA VAL A 187 -18.51 -25.94 -12.61
C VAL A 187 -18.40 -25.28 -13.97
N TYR A 188 -17.78 -25.97 -14.91
CA TYR A 188 -17.56 -25.50 -16.27
C TYR A 188 -18.29 -26.42 -17.25
N LYS A 189 -18.74 -25.86 -18.36
CA LYS A 189 -19.28 -26.58 -19.50
C LYS A 189 -18.45 -26.26 -20.73
N ILE A 190 -17.93 -27.29 -21.37
CA ILE A 190 -17.28 -27.24 -22.68
C ILE A 190 -18.28 -27.79 -23.69
N SER A 191 -18.82 -26.91 -24.52
CA SER A 191 -19.82 -27.25 -25.52
C SER A 191 -19.18 -27.96 -26.73
N GLY A 192 -20.00 -28.63 -27.54
CA GLY A 192 -19.53 -29.32 -28.76
C GLY A 192 -18.85 -28.40 -29.81
N ASP A 193 -19.11 -27.09 -29.77
CA ASP A 193 -18.43 -26.06 -30.57
C ASP A 193 -17.10 -25.58 -29.96
N GLU A 194 -16.64 -26.26 -28.92
CA GLU A 194 -15.43 -25.97 -28.13
C GLU A 194 -15.49 -24.69 -27.30
N SER A 195 -16.67 -24.04 -27.22
CA SER A 195 -16.85 -22.90 -26.32
C SER A 195 -16.86 -23.37 -24.87
N THR A 196 -16.14 -22.63 -24.01
CA THR A 196 -16.09 -22.89 -22.57
C THR A 196 -16.90 -21.85 -21.82
N SER A 197 -17.78 -22.30 -20.93
CA SER A 197 -18.60 -21.44 -20.07
C SER A 197 -18.49 -21.86 -18.60
N SER A 198 -18.48 -20.88 -17.68
CA SER A 198 -18.58 -21.14 -16.25
C SER A 198 -20.06 -21.13 -15.86
N LEU A 199 -20.56 -22.24 -15.31
CA LEU A 199 -21.96 -22.41 -14.94
C LEU A 199 -22.23 -22.00 -13.50
N ALA A 200 -21.32 -22.36 -12.59
CA ALA A 200 -21.49 -22.09 -11.17
C ALA A 200 -20.15 -21.98 -10.45
N ARG A 201 -20.15 -21.18 -9.39
CA ARG A 201 -19.14 -21.18 -8.34
C ARG A 201 -19.87 -21.41 -7.03
N VAL A 202 -19.49 -22.45 -6.30
CA VAL A 202 -20.10 -22.75 -5.00
C VAL A 202 -19.24 -22.21 -3.87
N GLU A 203 -19.84 -22.04 -2.70
CA GLU A 203 -19.14 -21.57 -1.50
C GLU A 203 -18.15 -22.62 -0.96
N GLU A 204 -18.43 -23.90 -1.22
CA GLU A 204 -17.51 -24.99 -0.88
C GLU A 204 -16.20 -24.88 -1.66
N VAL A 205 -15.10 -25.25 -1.03
CA VAL A 205 -13.76 -25.17 -1.62
C VAL A 205 -13.57 -26.21 -2.74
N GLN A 206 -14.39 -27.26 -2.77
CA GLN A 206 -14.24 -28.38 -3.70
C GLN A 206 -15.57 -28.91 -4.23
N ALA A 207 -15.70 -28.95 -5.56
CA ALA A 207 -16.64 -29.83 -6.23
C ALA A 207 -15.86 -31.09 -6.67
N LEU A 208 -16.27 -32.26 -6.18
CA LEU A 208 -15.49 -33.50 -6.23
C LEU A 208 -15.90 -34.42 -7.37
N CYS A 209 -17.19 -34.50 -7.66
CA CYS A 209 -17.72 -35.43 -8.66
C CYS A 209 -18.93 -34.82 -9.35
N CYS A 210 -19.20 -35.25 -10.57
CA CYS A 210 -20.39 -34.85 -11.29
C CYS A 210 -20.95 -36.00 -12.14
N LEU A 211 -22.25 -35.92 -12.41
CA LEU A 211 -22.98 -36.91 -13.20
C LEU A 211 -24.10 -36.20 -13.95
N ASN A 212 -24.12 -36.35 -15.27
CA ASN A 212 -25.27 -36.01 -16.09
C ASN A 212 -26.25 -37.17 -16.18
N THR A 213 -27.53 -36.84 -16.20
CA THR A 213 -28.62 -37.79 -16.44
C THR A 213 -29.07 -37.74 -17.90
N ASP A 214 -29.82 -38.75 -18.35
CA ASP A 214 -30.44 -38.80 -19.68
C ASP A 214 -31.39 -37.62 -19.98
N LYS A 215 -31.76 -36.85 -18.96
CA LYS A 215 -32.59 -35.64 -19.06
C LYS A 215 -31.75 -34.36 -19.15
N ASN A 216 -30.43 -34.46 -19.32
CA ASN A 216 -29.48 -33.34 -19.29
C ASN A 216 -29.52 -32.54 -17.98
N GLU A 217 -29.82 -33.22 -16.87
CA GLU A 217 -29.66 -32.64 -15.54
C GLU A 217 -28.28 -33.02 -15.01
N LEU A 218 -27.48 -32.03 -14.64
CA LEU A 218 -26.18 -32.21 -14.01
C LEU A 218 -26.36 -32.24 -12.49
N TYR A 219 -25.88 -33.31 -11.86
CA TYR A 219 -25.72 -33.39 -10.41
C TYR A 219 -24.23 -33.31 -10.09
N PHE A 220 -23.85 -32.57 -9.05
CA PHE A 220 -22.47 -32.58 -8.57
C PHE A 220 -22.39 -32.57 -7.05
N GLY A 221 -21.40 -33.30 -6.53
CA GLY A 221 -21.11 -33.45 -5.11
C GLY A 221 -19.96 -32.55 -4.67
N THR A 222 -20.02 -32.07 -3.43
CA THR A 222 -18.99 -31.19 -2.84
C THR A 222 -18.26 -31.84 -1.67
N GLY A 223 -17.00 -31.41 -1.47
CA GLY A 223 -16.10 -31.85 -0.40
C GLY A 223 -15.94 -30.82 0.71
N ASN A 224 -15.38 -31.22 1.86
CA ASN A 224 -15.35 -30.51 3.15
C ASN A 224 -16.73 -30.32 3.82
N MET A 225 -17.75 -29.99 3.03
CA MET A 225 -19.16 -30.06 3.40
C MET A 225 -19.91 -30.86 2.34
N GLY A 226 -20.43 -32.02 2.69
CA GLY A 226 -21.15 -32.89 1.75
C GLY A 226 -22.50 -32.30 1.35
N LYS A 227 -22.56 -31.61 0.20
CA LYS A 227 -23.80 -31.19 -0.46
C LYS A 227 -23.88 -31.74 -1.88
N VAL A 228 -25.11 -31.99 -2.33
CA VAL A 228 -25.42 -32.33 -3.72
C VAL A 228 -26.17 -31.16 -4.34
N TYR A 229 -25.64 -30.65 -5.44
CA TYR A 229 -26.24 -29.59 -6.24
C TYR A 229 -26.84 -30.17 -7.52
N LYS A 230 -27.86 -29.52 -8.06
CA LYS A 230 -28.52 -29.86 -9.32
C LYS A 230 -28.53 -28.63 -10.23
N ILE A 231 -28.08 -28.79 -11.47
CA ILE A 231 -28.24 -27.82 -12.55
C ILE A 231 -29.21 -28.42 -13.58
N SER A 232 -30.35 -27.76 -13.77
CA SER A 232 -31.36 -28.13 -14.75
C SER A 232 -31.06 -27.54 -16.13
N PRO A 233 -31.49 -28.18 -17.22
CA PRO A 233 -31.32 -27.65 -18.57
C PRO A 233 -32.21 -26.44 -18.86
N SER A 234 -33.24 -26.21 -18.04
CA SER A 234 -34.15 -25.07 -18.14
C SER A 234 -33.86 -24.01 -17.06
N PHE A 235 -34.15 -22.76 -17.39
CA PHE A 235 -34.08 -21.64 -16.48
C PHE A 235 -35.15 -21.74 -15.39
N MET A 236 -34.74 -21.40 -14.16
CA MET A 236 -35.65 -21.25 -13.04
C MET A 236 -36.54 -20.01 -13.22
N LYS A 237 -37.73 -20.02 -12.61
CA LYS A 237 -38.69 -18.91 -12.70
C LYS A 237 -38.14 -17.57 -12.20
N GLU A 238 -37.21 -17.62 -11.24
CA GLU A 238 -36.58 -16.45 -10.63
C GLU A 238 -35.12 -16.74 -10.27
N GLY A 239 -34.26 -15.76 -10.53
CA GLY A 239 -32.86 -15.73 -10.11
C GLY A 239 -32.51 -14.37 -9.51
N ILE A 240 -31.64 -14.37 -8.50
CA ILE A 240 -31.23 -13.15 -7.80
C ILE A 240 -29.72 -13.01 -7.92
N PHE A 241 -29.28 -11.86 -8.44
CA PHE A 241 -27.88 -11.45 -8.43
C PHE A 241 -27.70 -10.29 -7.47
N THR A 242 -26.72 -10.36 -6.56
CA THR A 242 -26.36 -9.25 -5.68
C THR A 242 -24.94 -8.82 -6.03
N SER A 243 -24.76 -7.54 -6.32
CA SER A 243 -23.44 -7.00 -6.67
C SER A 243 -22.48 -7.02 -5.49
N ASN A 244 -21.20 -6.87 -5.76
CA ASN A 244 -20.26 -6.45 -4.71
C ASN A 244 -20.67 -5.07 -4.17
N VAL A 245 -20.23 -4.77 -2.95
CA VAL A 245 -20.37 -3.43 -2.38
C VAL A 245 -19.39 -2.48 -3.08
N LEU A 246 -19.91 -1.37 -3.58
CA LEU A 246 -19.11 -0.28 -4.14
C LEU A 246 -18.82 0.74 -3.04
N ASP A 247 -17.55 1.07 -2.85
CA ASP A 247 -17.07 2.12 -1.96
C ASP A 247 -16.75 3.39 -2.76
N THR A 248 -17.43 4.50 -2.48
CA THR A 248 -17.17 5.79 -3.12
C THR A 248 -16.12 6.64 -2.39
N THR A 249 -15.37 6.04 -1.45
CA THR A 249 -14.31 6.62 -0.59
C THR A 249 -14.74 7.72 0.37
N ALA A 250 -15.76 8.51 0.00
CA ALA A 250 -16.42 9.53 0.80
C ALA A 250 -17.95 9.35 0.75
N PRO A 251 -18.71 9.92 1.71
CA PRO A 251 -20.15 9.97 1.61
C PRO A 251 -20.61 10.69 0.33
N SER A 252 -21.46 10.03 -0.45
CA SER A 252 -21.90 10.49 -1.77
C SER A 252 -23.42 10.64 -1.85
N ASN A 253 -23.85 11.58 -2.69
CA ASN A 253 -25.22 11.64 -3.18
C ASN A 253 -25.35 10.76 -4.42
N TRP A 254 -26.48 10.06 -4.54
CA TRP A 254 -26.73 9.17 -5.67
C TRP A 254 -27.48 9.89 -6.80
N GLY A 255 -27.05 9.63 -8.03
CA GLY A 255 -27.68 10.07 -9.27
C GLY A 255 -28.63 9.02 -9.81
N CYS A 256 -28.47 8.65 -11.09
CA CYS A 256 -29.28 7.62 -11.75
C CYS A 256 -28.56 6.28 -11.83
N ILE A 257 -29.35 5.22 -11.91
CA ILE A 257 -28.90 3.85 -12.21
C ILE A 257 -29.19 3.54 -13.68
N TYR A 258 -28.18 3.08 -14.40
CA TYR A 258 -28.28 2.65 -15.79
C TYR A 258 -27.89 1.19 -15.91
N TRP A 259 -28.51 0.49 -16.83
CA TRP A 259 -28.10 -0.86 -17.20
C TRP A 259 -28.39 -1.15 -18.66
N THR A 260 -27.68 -2.16 -19.18
CA THR A 260 -27.87 -2.72 -20.51
C THR A 260 -28.34 -4.16 -20.36
N ASP A 261 -29.49 -4.47 -20.96
CA ASP A 261 -30.10 -5.79 -20.87
C ASP A 261 -30.72 -6.25 -22.20
N THR A 262 -31.02 -7.54 -22.27
CA THR A 262 -31.87 -8.14 -23.30
C THR A 262 -32.96 -8.93 -22.61
N GLN A 263 -34.21 -8.56 -22.86
CA GLN A 263 -35.40 -9.19 -22.28
C GLN A 263 -36.25 -9.82 -23.39
N PRO A 264 -36.11 -11.14 -23.63
CA PRO A 264 -37.04 -11.87 -24.49
C PRO A 264 -38.49 -11.80 -23.98
N GLU A 265 -39.46 -12.08 -24.84
CA GLU A 265 -40.88 -12.09 -24.47
C GLU A 265 -41.14 -13.05 -23.30
N GLY A 266 -41.90 -12.58 -22.30
CA GLY A 266 -42.23 -13.37 -21.10
C GLY A 266 -41.13 -13.38 -20.02
N THR A 267 -40.06 -12.60 -20.21
CA THR A 267 -39.02 -12.36 -19.19
C THR A 267 -39.14 -10.98 -18.56
N GLN A 268 -38.53 -10.79 -17.39
CA GLN A 268 -38.51 -9.52 -16.68
C GLN A 268 -37.20 -9.36 -15.90
N LEU A 269 -36.58 -8.19 -16.00
CA LEU A 269 -35.43 -7.79 -15.19
C LEU A 269 -35.80 -6.58 -14.33
N THR A 270 -35.50 -6.62 -13.03
CA THR A 270 -35.64 -5.48 -12.13
C THR A 270 -34.39 -5.29 -11.29
N LEU A 271 -34.04 -4.03 -11.00
CA LEU A 271 -32.91 -3.71 -10.14
C LEU A 271 -33.39 -3.01 -8.87
N SER A 272 -32.66 -3.14 -7.77
CA SER A 272 -32.89 -2.37 -6.55
C SER A 272 -31.54 -1.99 -5.95
N THR A 273 -31.48 -0.91 -5.20
CA THR A 273 -30.25 -0.46 -4.53
C THR A 273 -30.44 -0.39 -3.02
N ARG A 274 -29.34 -0.45 -2.29
CA ARG A 274 -29.26 -0.08 -0.87
C ARG A 274 -27.93 0.57 -0.60
N SER A 275 -27.85 1.37 0.46
CA SER A 275 -26.64 2.12 0.80
C SER A 275 -26.38 2.12 2.31
N GLY A 276 -25.13 2.39 2.69
CA GLY A 276 -24.70 2.43 4.10
C GLY A 276 -23.34 3.08 4.28
N ASN A 277 -22.94 3.30 5.53
CA ASN A 277 -21.64 3.89 5.88
C ASN A 277 -20.65 2.89 6.49
N GLY A 278 -21.01 1.61 6.57
CA GLY A 278 -20.10 0.51 6.92
C GLY A 278 -19.78 -0.34 5.70
N GLU A 279 -18.56 -0.85 5.59
CA GLU A 279 -18.11 -1.65 4.44
C GLU A 279 -18.94 -2.93 4.24
N LYS A 280 -19.34 -3.57 5.35
CA LYS A 280 -20.18 -4.77 5.34
C LYS A 280 -21.64 -4.38 5.54
N PRO A 281 -22.56 -4.84 4.67
CA PRO A 281 -23.98 -4.64 4.88
C PRO A 281 -24.47 -5.29 6.18
N ASP A 282 -25.01 -4.47 7.07
CA ASP A 282 -25.56 -4.88 8.37
C ASP A 282 -26.88 -4.16 8.66
N VAL A 283 -27.32 -4.17 9.91
CA VAL A 283 -28.57 -3.52 10.34
C VAL A 283 -28.55 -1.98 10.23
N ALA A 284 -27.38 -1.37 10.08
CA ALA A 284 -27.23 0.08 9.92
C ALA A 284 -27.32 0.54 8.45
N TRP A 285 -27.35 -0.40 7.49
CA TRP A 285 -27.62 -0.11 6.10
C TRP A 285 -29.11 0.15 5.84
N SER A 286 -29.41 0.87 4.77
CA SER A 286 -30.79 0.99 4.31
C SER A 286 -31.36 -0.37 3.90
N GLY A 287 -32.68 -0.50 3.95
CA GLY A 287 -33.37 -1.55 3.21
C GLY A 287 -33.12 -1.42 1.70
N TRP A 288 -33.46 -2.48 0.97
CA TRP A 288 -33.51 -2.40 -0.50
C TRP A 288 -34.58 -1.39 -0.92
N SER A 289 -34.26 -0.58 -1.92
CA SER A 289 -35.19 0.34 -2.56
C SER A 289 -36.37 -0.40 -3.20
N ALA A 290 -37.39 0.36 -3.59
CA ALA A 290 -38.34 -0.14 -4.58
C ALA A 290 -37.59 -0.57 -5.87
N PRO A 291 -38.12 -1.57 -6.60
CA PRO A 291 -37.50 -2.03 -7.83
C PRO A 291 -37.58 -0.95 -8.91
N TYR A 292 -36.43 -0.66 -9.52
CA TYR A 292 -36.29 0.10 -10.76
C TYR A 292 -36.62 -0.82 -11.93
N MET A 293 -37.47 -0.31 -12.81
CA MET A 293 -38.01 -1.00 -13.98
C MET A 293 -37.44 -0.44 -15.29
N ILE A 294 -36.93 0.80 -15.26
CA ILE A 294 -36.48 1.54 -16.42
C ILE A 294 -35.05 2.04 -16.20
N THR A 295 -34.19 1.78 -17.19
CA THR A 295 -32.80 2.27 -17.17
C THR A 295 -32.78 3.81 -17.15
N GLY A 296 -31.97 4.38 -16.25
CA GLY A 296 -31.86 5.82 -16.03
C GLY A 296 -32.73 6.37 -14.89
N GLU A 297 -33.46 5.52 -14.15
CA GLU A 297 -34.19 5.95 -12.96
C GLU A 297 -33.27 6.51 -11.87
N ARG A 298 -33.78 7.47 -11.09
CA ARG A 298 -33.04 8.08 -9.98
C ARG A 298 -32.94 7.09 -8.82
N ILE A 299 -31.73 6.93 -8.29
CA ILE A 299 -31.49 6.10 -7.11
C ILE A 299 -32.20 6.73 -5.90
N THR A 300 -33.03 5.93 -5.23
CA THR A 300 -33.83 6.35 -4.06
C THR A 300 -33.21 5.95 -2.73
N SER A 301 -32.12 5.18 -2.75
CA SER A 301 -31.34 4.87 -1.54
C SER A 301 -30.81 6.17 -0.90
N PRO A 302 -30.67 6.24 0.44
CA PRO A 302 -30.18 7.45 1.11
C PRO A 302 -28.69 7.72 0.81
N PRO A 303 -28.23 8.98 0.84
CA PRO A 303 -26.81 9.33 0.66
C PRO A 303 -25.91 8.60 1.66
N ALA A 304 -24.83 7.97 1.19
CA ALA A 304 -23.89 7.22 2.01
C ALA A 304 -22.56 7.00 1.27
N ARG A 305 -21.56 6.38 1.92
CA ARG A 305 -20.27 6.03 1.29
C ARG A 305 -20.33 4.72 0.47
N PHE A 306 -21.14 3.76 0.90
CA PHE A 306 -21.22 2.46 0.25
C PHE A 306 -22.59 2.28 -0.41
N ILE A 307 -22.60 1.63 -1.59
CA ILE A 307 -23.83 1.26 -2.31
C ILE A 307 -23.71 -0.16 -2.86
N GLN A 308 -24.84 -0.86 -2.93
CA GLN A 308 -24.95 -2.18 -3.53
C GLN A 308 -26.24 -2.25 -4.35
N TYR A 309 -26.21 -2.96 -5.47
CA TYR A 309 -27.41 -3.26 -6.24
C TYR A 309 -27.75 -4.76 -6.20
N LYS A 310 -29.02 -5.05 -6.41
CA LYS A 310 -29.58 -6.39 -6.56
C LYS A 310 -30.39 -6.42 -7.85
N ALA A 311 -30.13 -7.40 -8.69
CA ALA A 311 -30.92 -7.69 -9.88
C ALA A 311 -31.78 -8.93 -9.63
N ILE A 312 -33.05 -8.86 -9.99
CA ILE A 312 -33.98 -9.98 -9.98
C ILE A 312 -34.34 -10.28 -11.43
N LEU A 313 -34.04 -11.49 -11.87
CA LEU A 313 -34.24 -12.01 -13.21
C LEU A 313 -35.40 -13.00 -13.15
N GLN A 314 -36.45 -12.78 -13.93
CA GLN A 314 -37.64 -13.61 -13.92
C GLN A 314 -37.98 -14.10 -15.33
N THR A 315 -38.52 -15.31 -15.40
CA THR A 315 -39.04 -15.87 -16.65
C THR A 315 -40.30 -16.69 -16.42
N LYS A 316 -41.21 -16.62 -17.39
CA LYS A 316 -42.39 -17.49 -17.48
C LYS A 316 -42.14 -18.71 -18.38
N ASN A 317 -41.05 -18.70 -19.15
CA ASN A 317 -40.65 -19.77 -20.06
C ASN A 317 -39.29 -20.33 -19.65
N GLY A 318 -39.22 -21.62 -19.34
CA GLY A 318 -37.97 -22.29 -18.94
C GLY A 318 -36.87 -22.29 -20.01
N ASP A 319 -37.20 -21.98 -21.26
CA ASP A 319 -36.24 -21.93 -22.37
C ASP A 319 -35.70 -20.52 -22.65
N SER A 320 -36.14 -19.51 -21.88
CA SER A 320 -35.74 -18.12 -22.08
C SER A 320 -35.46 -17.41 -20.75
N THR A 321 -34.43 -16.56 -20.71
CA THR A 321 -34.05 -15.79 -19.52
C THR A 321 -33.68 -14.38 -19.95
N PRO A 322 -33.92 -13.35 -19.11
CA PRO A 322 -33.35 -12.05 -19.38
C PRO A 322 -31.82 -12.12 -19.17
N VAL A 323 -31.09 -11.25 -19.87
CA VAL A 323 -29.64 -11.14 -19.77
C VAL A 323 -29.29 -9.72 -19.34
N LEU A 324 -28.52 -9.58 -18.26
CA LEU A 324 -27.97 -8.31 -17.80
C LEU A 324 -26.48 -8.24 -18.14
N SER A 325 -26.09 -7.27 -18.96
CA SER A 325 -24.72 -7.16 -19.45
C SER A 325 -23.87 -6.15 -18.67
N ALA A 326 -24.47 -5.03 -18.25
CA ALA A 326 -23.75 -3.97 -17.53
C ALA A 326 -24.69 -3.19 -16.62
N VAL A 327 -24.16 -2.72 -15.48
CA VAL A 327 -24.83 -1.78 -14.57
C VAL A 327 -23.88 -0.63 -14.28
N SER A 328 -24.39 0.59 -14.31
CA SER A 328 -23.66 1.82 -14.02
C SER A 328 -24.46 2.67 -13.02
N LEU A 329 -23.77 3.25 -12.04
CA LEU A 329 -24.35 4.10 -11.01
C LEU A 329 -23.67 5.46 -11.08
N SER A 330 -24.45 6.52 -11.24
CA SER A 330 -23.92 7.89 -11.13
C SER A 330 -23.96 8.35 -9.67
N TYR A 331 -22.92 9.04 -9.21
CA TYR A 331 -22.84 9.58 -7.86
C TYR A 331 -21.98 10.84 -7.81
N LEU A 332 -22.18 11.66 -6.77
CA LEU A 332 -21.39 12.85 -6.49
C LEU A 332 -20.90 12.78 -5.03
N PRO A 333 -19.59 12.56 -4.80
CA PRO A 333 -18.99 12.64 -3.48
C PRO A 333 -19.18 14.02 -2.85
N LYS A 334 -19.28 14.09 -1.52
CA LYS A 334 -19.22 15.36 -0.80
C LYS A 334 -17.79 15.90 -0.85
N ASN A 335 -17.65 17.19 -1.20
CA ASN A 335 -16.38 17.89 -1.19
C ASN A 335 -15.73 17.85 0.21
N GLN A 336 -14.41 17.83 0.27
CA GLN A 336 -13.63 17.79 1.50
C GLN A 336 -12.66 18.97 1.56
N PRO A 337 -12.37 19.52 2.75
CA PRO A 337 -11.50 20.67 2.86
C PRO A 337 -10.03 20.30 2.58
N PRO A 338 -9.27 21.16 1.89
CA PRO A 338 -7.84 20.98 1.71
C PRO A 338 -7.10 21.10 3.04
N ARG A 339 -5.90 20.51 3.11
CA ARG A 339 -5.08 20.47 4.32
C ARG A 339 -3.69 21.04 4.07
N ILE A 340 -3.22 21.86 4.99
CA ILE A 340 -1.82 22.35 5.02
C ILE A 340 -1.02 21.39 5.89
N VAL A 341 -0.18 20.57 5.26
CA VAL A 341 0.70 19.59 5.92
C VAL A 341 1.90 20.31 6.55
N SER A 342 2.59 21.14 5.77
CA SER A 342 3.72 21.94 6.25
C SER A 342 3.68 23.35 5.67
N PHE A 343 4.13 24.32 6.47
CA PHE A 343 4.32 25.70 6.05
C PHE A 343 5.33 26.35 6.97
N VAL A 344 6.51 26.65 6.45
CA VAL A 344 7.67 27.12 7.22
C VAL A 344 8.44 28.19 6.46
N VAL A 345 9.07 29.10 7.20
CA VAL A 345 10.08 30.02 6.67
C VAL A 345 11.42 29.64 7.28
N GLU A 346 12.37 29.24 6.45
CA GLU A 346 13.70 28.86 6.90
C GLU A 346 14.45 30.10 7.41
N LYS A 347 14.96 30.01 8.65
CA LYS A 347 16.01 30.92 9.15
C LYS A 347 17.34 30.31 8.70
N GLU A 348 18.06 30.97 7.80
CA GLU A 348 19.38 30.46 7.39
C GLU A 348 20.33 30.42 8.58
N LEU A 349 20.62 29.22 9.09
CA LEU A 349 21.79 28.97 9.92
C LEU A 349 22.87 28.35 9.03
N SER A 350 23.71 29.21 8.47
CA SER A 350 24.98 28.90 7.80
C SER A 350 24.90 28.16 6.44
N PRO A 351 25.84 28.42 5.51
CA PRO A 351 25.80 27.84 4.19
C PRO A 351 26.00 26.32 4.27
N VAL A 352 24.96 25.60 3.85
CA VAL A 352 25.03 24.18 3.53
C VAL A 352 26.18 23.98 2.56
N SER A 353 27.20 23.23 2.99
CA SER A 353 28.21 22.69 2.08
C SER A 353 27.47 21.89 1.00
N GLN A 354 27.36 22.46 -0.19
CA GLN A 354 26.78 21.77 -1.34
C GLN A 354 27.57 20.48 -1.55
N LYS A 355 26.99 19.34 -1.16
CA LYS A 355 27.41 18.04 -1.70
C LYS A 355 27.11 18.09 -3.19
N GLN A 356 28.16 18.26 -3.99
CA GLN A 356 28.08 18.07 -5.43
C GLN A 356 27.54 16.67 -5.70
N HIS A 357 26.53 16.58 -6.57
CA HIS A 357 26.09 15.34 -7.17
C HIS A 357 27.27 14.68 -7.89
N GLU A 358 27.68 13.50 -7.42
CA GLU A 358 28.58 12.63 -8.16
C GLU A 358 27.83 12.03 -9.37
N THR A 359 28.08 12.59 -10.54
CA THR A 359 27.81 11.88 -11.80
C THR A 359 29.00 10.97 -12.09
N LYS A 360 28.81 9.65 -11.98
CA LYS A 360 29.79 8.67 -12.46
C LYS A 360 29.98 8.84 -13.97
N ASN A 361 31.22 9.07 -14.39
CA ASN A 361 31.69 8.66 -15.71
C ASN A 361 33.15 8.21 -15.60
N ASP A 362 33.44 7.10 -16.30
CA ASP A 362 34.72 6.42 -16.35
C ASP A 362 35.87 7.30 -16.87
N GLY A 363 37.04 7.17 -16.23
CA GLY A 363 38.33 7.29 -16.93
C GLY A 363 39.28 8.40 -16.48
N LYS A 364 40.33 7.95 -15.77
CA LYS A 364 41.69 8.53 -15.66
C LYS A 364 41.89 9.77 -14.76
N VAL A 365 42.50 9.48 -13.60
CA VAL A 365 43.00 10.43 -12.61
C VAL A 365 44.34 11.01 -13.06
N GLU A 366 44.42 12.33 -13.22
CA GLU A 366 45.66 13.08 -13.12
C GLU A 366 45.51 14.17 -12.04
N SER A 367 46.33 14.05 -11.00
CA SER A 367 46.35 14.95 -9.85
C SER A 367 47.20 16.18 -10.13
N ARG A 368 46.58 17.37 -10.14
CA ARG A 368 47.26 18.67 -9.99
C ARG A 368 46.81 19.31 -8.67
N PRO A 369 47.72 19.73 -7.77
CA PRO A 369 47.31 20.45 -6.58
C PRO A 369 47.00 21.91 -6.95
N GLN A 370 45.72 22.25 -7.02
CA GLN A 370 45.27 23.65 -7.06
C GLN A 370 45.13 24.17 -5.63
N GLY A 371 45.82 25.28 -5.37
CA GLY A 371 45.91 25.92 -4.06
C GLY A 371 44.55 26.39 -3.52
N ALA A 372 44.53 26.58 -2.20
CA ALA A 372 43.41 27.11 -1.45
C ALA A 372 42.89 28.41 -2.09
N ALA A 373 41.77 28.30 -2.80
CA ALA A 373 41.00 29.45 -3.22
C ALA A 373 40.40 30.08 -1.96
N GLY A 374 40.84 31.30 -1.66
CA GLY A 374 40.25 32.12 -0.60
C GLY A 374 38.74 32.19 -0.81
N GLN A 375 37.99 31.71 0.18
CA GLN A 375 36.56 31.91 0.27
C GLN A 375 36.31 33.41 0.36
N LYS A 376 35.94 34.03 -0.77
CA LYS A 376 35.28 35.33 -0.74
C LYS A 376 33.88 35.11 -0.17
N PRO A 377 33.44 35.86 0.86
CA PRO A 377 32.11 35.72 1.41
C PRO A 377 31.09 36.12 0.33
N HIS A 378 30.40 35.14 -0.24
CA HIS A 378 29.31 35.37 -1.17
C HIS A 378 28.11 35.88 -0.36
N HIS A 379 27.78 37.16 -0.51
CA HIS A 379 26.69 37.82 0.20
C HIS A 379 25.34 37.37 -0.41
N GLN A 380 24.55 36.59 0.32
CA GLN A 380 23.12 36.31 0.08
C GLN A 380 22.27 36.91 1.22
N ILE A 381 22.60 38.14 1.61
CA ILE A 381 21.93 38.82 2.71
C ILE A 381 20.68 39.48 2.12
N ALA A 382 19.50 39.19 2.68
CA ALA A 382 18.16 39.64 2.28
C ALA A 382 17.30 38.73 1.36
N GLN A 383 17.41 37.41 1.53
CA GLN A 383 16.41 36.46 1.01
C GLN A 383 15.96 35.50 2.10
N LYS A 384 14.66 35.17 2.15
CA LYS A 384 14.12 34.13 3.05
C LYS A 384 13.41 33.06 2.23
N ASN A 385 13.60 31.79 2.57
CA ASN A 385 12.96 30.68 1.86
C ASN A 385 11.68 30.25 2.56
N ILE A 386 10.57 30.26 1.83
CA ILE A 386 9.26 29.81 2.30
C ILE A 386 8.98 28.45 1.68
N GLN A 387 8.76 27.42 2.49
CA GLN A 387 8.42 26.08 2.02
C GLN A 387 7.00 25.70 2.45
N TRP A 388 6.29 24.99 1.58
CA TRP A 388 4.95 24.50 1.86
C TRP A 388 4.72 23.10 1.32
N GLU A 389 3.77 22.41 1.96
CA GLU A 389 3.17 21.17 1.51
C GLU A 389 1.69 21.18 1.89
N ALA A 390 0.84 20.96 0.91
CA ALA A 390 -0.61 20.91 1.03
C ALA A 390 -1.15 19.69 0.31
N GLU A 391 -2.24 19.13 0.81
CA GLU A 391 -2.91 17.96 0.24
C GLU A 391 -4.41 18.20 0.16
N ASP A 392 -5.04 17.50 -0.77
CA ASP A 392 -6.49 17.50 -0.95
C ASP A 392 -7.02 16.06 -0.90
N PRO A 393 -7.96 15.73 0.00
CA PRO A 393 -8.46 14.36 0.14
C PRO A 393 -9.21 13.79 -1.07
N ASN A 394 -9.92 14.63 -1.84
CA ASN A 394 -10.61 14.26 -3.08
C ASN A 394 -9.77 14.54 -4.34
N ASN A 395 -8.53 14.98 -4.13
CA ASN A 395 -7.54 15.26 -5.16
C ASN A 395 -7.97 16.38 -6.12
N ASP A 396 -8.70 17.36 -5.60
CA ASP A 396 -9.03 18.58 -6.31
C ASP A 396 -7.77 19.41 -6.61
N THR A 397 -7.89 20.27 -7.61
CA THR A 397 -6.90 21.28 -7.97
C THR A 397 -6.88 22.37 -6.91
N LEU A 398 -5.71 22.64 -6.35
CA LEU A 398 -5.55 23.62 -5.28
C LEU A 398 -5.03 24.96 -5.80
N GLN A 399 -5.61 26.04 -5.29
CA GLN A 399 -5.10 27.40 -5.40
C GLN A 399 -4.47 27.81 -4.06
N LEU A 400 -3.16 28.03 -4.06
CA LEU A 400 -2.40 28.48 -2.92
C LEU A 400 -2.14 29.98 -3.08
N THR A 401 -2.40 30.76 -2.03
CA THR A 401 -2.04 32.17 -1.97
C THR A 401 -1.25 32.45 -0.70
N MET A 402 -0.02 32.90 -0.87
CA MET A 402 0.85 33.32 0.22
C MET A 402 0.66 34.82 0.46
N TYR A 403 0.52 35.19 1.72
CA TYR A 403 0.35 36.56 2.16
C TYR A 403 1.40 36.95 3.19
N TYR A 404 1.74 38.24 3.24
CA TYR A 404 2.48 38.85 4.34
C TYR A 404 1.76 40.09 4.87
N ARG A 405 2.07 40.47 6.11
CA ARG A 405 1.77 41.78 6.68
C ARG A 405 2.80 42.11 7.76
N GLY A 406 3.10 43.39 7.96
CA GLY A 406 3.81 43.81 9.18
C GLY A 406 2.95 43.53 10.42
N VAL A 407 3.57 43.26 11.58
CA VAL A 407 2.82 42.99 12.82
C VAL A 407 1.88 44.14 13.19
N GLU A 408 2.29 45.38 12.92
CA GLU A 408 1.50 46.60 13.13
C GLU A 408 0.45 46.86 12.02
N GLU A 409 0.58 46.20 10.87
CA GLU A 409 -0.31 46.38 9.73
C GLU A 409 -1.55 45.50 9.84
N LYS A 410 -2.72 46.02 9.44
CA LYS A 410 -3.98 45.25 9.46
C LYS A 410 -4.26 44.46 8.18
N MET A 411 -3.70 44.91 7.06
CA MET A 411 -4.03 44.38 5.73
C MET A 411 -2.97 43.39 5.26
N TRP A 412 -3.42 42.21 4.82
CA TRP A 412 -2.58 41.21 4.18
C TRP A 412 -2.29 41.58 2.72
N LYS A 413 -1.02 41.45 2.32
CA LYS A 413 -0.52 41.68 0.97
C LYS A 413 -0.08 40.35 0.37
N VAL A 414 -0.32 40.14 -0.92
CA VAL A 414 0.06 38.89 -1.59
C VAL A 414 1.57 38.86 -1.84
N ILE A 415 2.22 37.76 -1.47
CA ILE A 415 3.60 37.43 -1.86
C ILE A 415 3.57 36.75 -3.23
N ASP A 416 2.84 35.64 -3.31
CA ASP A 416 2.84 34.73 -4.45
C ASP A 416 1.52 33.94 -4.53
N LYS A 417 1.20 33.47 -5.73
CA LYS A 417 0.07 32.57 -6.01
C LYS A 417 0.57 31.36 -6.76
N ASN A 418 0.24 30.17 -6.27
CA ASN A 418 0.74 28.91 -6.82
C ASN A 418 -0.36 27.85 -6.87
N SER A 419 -0.13 26.78 -7.62
CA SER A 419 -0.99 25.59 -7.70
C SER A 419 -0.25 24.29 -7.34
N GLN A 420 1.06 24.37 -7.13
CA GLN A 420 1.86 23.21 -6.73
C GLN A 420 1.58 22.84 -5.27
N LYS A 421 1.19 21.57 -5.05
CA LYS A 421 0.92 20.99 -3.73
C LYS A 421 2.14 21.05 -2.80
N LYS A 422 3.35 20.98 -3.34
CA LYS A 422 4.62 21.10 -2.60
C LYS A 422 5.56 22.03 -3.35
N GLY A 423 6.23 22.92 -2.63
CA GLY A 423 7.16 23.85 -3.25
C GLY A 423 7.93 24.70 -2.26
N SER A 424 8.77 25.55 -2.83
CA SER A 424 9.56 26.55 -2.12
C SER A 424 9.54 27.87 -2.88
N PHE A 425 9.54 28.99 -2.17
CA PHE A 425 9.55 30.34 -2.73
C PHE A 425 10.59 31.18 -2.02
N THR A 426 11.50 31.79 -2.78
CA THR A 426 12.50 32.71 -2.26
C THR A 426 11.93 34.11 -2.18
N TRP A 427 11.69 34.59 -0.96
CA TRP A 427 11.17 35.91 -0.66
C TRP A 427 12.30 36.94 -0.58
N ASP A 428 12.33 37.86 -1.53
CA ASP A 428 13.25 39.01 -1.59
C ASP A 428 12.86 40.07 -0.53
N THR A 429 13.65 40.18 0.54
CA THR A 429 13.33 41.04 1.69
C THR A 429 13.87 42.46 1.55
N LEU A 430 14.71 42.76 0.55
CA LEU A 430 15.22 44.12 0.29
C LEU A 430 14.13 45.14 -0.06
N ARG A 431 12.94 44.66 -0.42
CA ARG A 431 11.80 45.48 -0.79
C ARG A 431 10.93 45.86 0.41
N LEU A 432 11.31 45.41 1.60
CA LEU A 432 10.57 45.57 2.82
C LEU A 432 11.42 46.39 3.81
N PRO A 433 10.81 47.37 4.50
CA PRO A 433 11.45 47.99 5.66
C PRO A 433 11.82 46.97 6.73
N ASP A 434 12.73 47.34 7.61
CA ASP A 434 13.11 46.49 8.74
C ASP A 434 11.97 46.43 9.76
N GLY A 435 11.75 45.25 10.34
CA GLY A 435 10.70 45.01 11.31
C GLY A 435 10.20 43.57 11.35
N GLU A 436 9.13 43.34 12.12
CA GLU A 436 8.51 42.03 12.25
C GLU A 436 7.33 41.83 11.28
N TYR A 437 7.36 40.71 10.57
CA TYR A 437 6.36 40.37 9.56
C TYR A 437 5.72 39.01 9.83
N GLN A 438 4.40 38.92 9.69
CA GLN A 438 3.69 37.65 9.68
C GLN A 438 3.48 37.16 8.26
N VAL A 439 3.60 35.85 8.06
CA VAL A 439 3.32 35.20 6.78
C VAL A 439 2.17 34.20 6.97
N ARG A 440 1.23 34.20 6.02
CA ARG A 440 0.07 33.30 6.01
C ARG A 440 -0.06 32.60 4.66
N LEU A 441 -0.29 31.30 4.70
CA LEU A 441 -0.69 30.52 3.54
C LEU A 441 -2.20 30.26 3.59
N ALA A 442 -2.92 30.59 2.53
CA ALA A 442 -4.29 30.14 2.30
C ALA A 442 -4.30 29.13 1.13
N VAL A 443 -4.97 28.01 1.33
CA VAL A 443 -5.12 26.93 0.34
C VAL A 443 -6.61 26.73 0.10
N SER A 444 -7.02 26.74 -1.17
CA SER A 444 -8.41 26.70 -1.61
C SER A 444 -8.60 25.66 -2.72
N ASP A 445 -9.77 25.01 -2.76
CA ASP A 445 -10.20 24.05 -3.79
C ASP A 445 -11.19 24.67 -4.82
N ASP A 446 -11.30 26.01 -4.83
CA ASP A 446 -12.17 26.79 -5.71
C ASP A 446 -11.95 26.64 -7.23
N PRO A 447 -10.81 26.15 -7.77
CA PRO A 447 -10.71 25.89 -9.20
C PRO A 447 -11.67 24.78 -9.67
N ASP A 448 -11.93 23.78 -8.83
CA ASP A 448 -12.75 22.61 -9.17
C ASP A 448 -14.13 22.64 -8.51
N ASN A 449 -14.34 23.53 -7.54
CA ASN A 449 -15.59 23.65 -6.78
C ASN A 449 -16.23 25.04 -6.93
N PRO A 450 -17.57 25.11 -7.09
CA PRO A 450 -18.26 26.39 -7.08
C PRO A 450 -18.12 27.09 -5.71
N PRO A 451 -18.24 28.44 -5.66
CA PRO A 451 -17.99 29.21 -4.44
C PRO A 451 -18.80 28.80 -3.21
N GLU A 452 -19.99 28.21 -3.39
CA GLU A 452 -20.86 27.76 -2.30
C GLU A 452 -20.41 26.44 -1.68
N THR A 453 -19.58 25.65 -2.36
CA THR A 453 -19.10 24.34 -1.89
C THR A 453 -17.59 24.25 -1.79
N ALA A 454 -16.86 25.26 -2.27
CA ALA A 454 -15.42 25.37 -2.12
C ALA A 454 -15.03 25.58 -0.65
N PHE A 455 -13.98 24.89 -0.22
CA PHE A 455 -13.37 25.03 1.08
C PHE A 455 -11.99 25.70 0.97
N SER A 456 -11.64 26.42 2.03
CA SER A 456 -10.31 26.97 2.19
C SER A 456 -9.79 26.74 3.61
N THR A 457 -8.49 26.50 3.69
CA THR A 457 -7.74 26.34 4.94
C THR A 457 -6.61 27.36 4.98
N GLU A 458 -6.39 27.98 6.12
CA GLU A 458 -5.30 28.94 6.31
C GLU A 458 -4.37 28.55 7.45
N LYS A 459 -3.08 28.91 7.31
CA LYS A 459 -2.07 28.76 8.36
C LYS A 459 -1.16 29.98 8.39
N THR A 460 -1.08 30.61 9.56
CA THR A 460 -0.16 31.73 9.83
C THR A 460 1.00 31.23 10.68
N ILE A 461 2.22 31.60 10.30
CA ILE A 461 3.43 31.28 11.09
C ILE A 461 3.77 32.39 12.07
N GLU A 462 4.69 32.11 12.99
CA GLU A 462 5.25 33.10 13.91
C GLU A 462 5.90 34.27 13.16
N PRO A 463 5.95 35.47 13.78
CA PRO A 463 6.60 36.63 13.18
C PRO A 463 8.05 36.34 12.77
N VAL A 464 8.36 36.76 11.56
CA VAL A 464 9.68 36.70 10.93
C VAL A 464 10.26 38.10 11.01
N VAL A 465 11.41 38.22 11.68
CA VAL A 465 12.22 39.45 11.66
C VAL A 465 12.83 39.60 10.28
N ILE A 466 12.67 40.78 9.69
CA ILE A 466 13.37 41.22 8.49
C ILE A 466 14.24 42.40 8.92
N ASP A 467 15.55 42.26 8.70
CA ASP A 467 16.51 43.31 8.97
C ASP A 467 17.56 43.33 7.84
N ASN A 468 17.54 44.41 7.08
CA ASN A 468 18.48 44.67 5.99
C ASN A 468 19.48 45.79 6.36
N THR A 469 19.42 46.30 7.60
CA THR A 469 20.34 47.32 8.10
C THR A 469 21.59 46.64 8.66
N LYS A 470 22.76 47.25 8.41
CA LYS A 470 24.01 46.76 8.96
C LYS A 470 24.20 47.27 10.39
N PRO A 471 24.84 46.49 11.27
CA PRO A 471 25.24 46.97 12.59
C PRO A 471 26.10 48.22 12.51
N ASP A 472 25.89 49.14 13.45
CA ASP A 472 26.75 50.31 13.64
C ASP A 472 27.83 50.03 14.70
N ILE A 473 29.06 50.47 14.44
CA ILE A 473 30.17 50.32 15.39
C ILE A 473 30.48 51.68 16.00
N LYS A 474 30.12 51.83 17.28
CA LYS A 474 30.26 53.06 18.07
C LYS A 474 31.44 52.96 19.04
N SER A 475 31.89 54.12 19.49
CA SER A 475 32.90 54.27 20.57
C SER A 475 34.18 53.46 20.34
N LEU A 476 34.62 53.34 19.08
CA LEU A 476 35.81 52.57 18.72
C LEU A 476 37.07 53.38 19.05
N GLU A 477 37.73 53.03 20.16
CA GLU A 477 38.86 53.74 20.70
C GLU A 477 40.07 52.81 20.90
N ALA A 478 41.26 53.32 20.63
CA ALA A 478 42.52 52.60 20.82
C ALA A 478 43.36 53.27 21.91
N VAL A 479 43.65 52.53 22.98
CA VAL A 479 44.42 53.02 24.14
C VAL A 479 45.72 52.22 24.26
N ALA A 480 46.83 52.91 24.50
CA ALA A 480 48.13 52.28 24.71
C ALA A 480 48.12 51.46 26.01
N GLY A 481 48.45 50.17 25.90
CA GLY A 481 48.56 49.24 27.02
C GLY A 481 50.01 49.03 27.46
N THR A 482 50.21 48.12 28.41
CA THR A 482 51.55 47.77 28.91
C THR A 482 52.26 46.79 27.97
N GLY A 483 53.58 46.98 27.77
CA GLY A 483 54.41 46.02 27.03
C GLY A 483 54.26 46.06 25.51
N GLY A 484 54.06 47.25 24.94
CA GLY A 484 54.01 47.45 23.48
C GLY A 484 52.72 46.98 22.80
N ARG A 485 51.62 46.87 23.55
CA ARG A 485 50.31 46.43 23.06
C ARG A 485 49.31 47.58 23.10
N TYR A 486 48.31 47.52 22.24
CA TYR A 486 47.14 48.38 22.28
C TYR A 486 45.92 47.60 22.72
N VAL A 487 45.05 48.27 23.48
CA VAL A 487 43.72 47.79 23.82
C VAL A 487 42.72 48.62 23.03
N ILE A 488 41.93 47.95 22.20
CA ILE A 488 40.88 48.56 21.40
C ILE A 488 39.55 48.12 21.98
N SER A 489 38.70 49.08 22.32
CA SER A 489 37.33 48.83 22.78
C SER A 489 36.34 49.48 21.83
N GLY A 490 35.17 48.87 21.67
CA GLY A 490 34.06 49.44 20.91
C GLY A 490 32.75 48.73 21.23
N THR A 491 31.66 49.29 20.74
CA THR A 491 30.30 48.74 20.89
C THR A 491 29.68 48.57 19.52
N ALA A 492 29.24 47.35 19.18
CA ALA A 492 28.43 47.07 18.01
C ALA A 492 26.95 47.16 18.39
N GLN A 493 26.13 47.83 17.60
CA GLN A 493 24.71 48.00 17.87
C GLN A 493 23.87 47.79 16.61
N ASP A 494 22.76 47.08 16.76
CA ASP A 494 21.72 46.93 15.75
C ASP A 494 20.32 47.12 16.39
N ASP A 495 19.33 47.50 15.59
CA ASP A 495 17.97 47.84 16.05
C ASP A 495 17.00 46.66 16.03
N TYR A 496 17.17 45.69 15.11
CA TYR A 496 16.21 44.58 14.90
C TYR A 496 16.84 43.20 14.95
N SER A 497 18.15 43.10 14.81
CA SER A 497 18.89 41.85 14.92
C SER A 497 19.86 41.85 16.10
N LYS A 498 20.32 40.66 16.47
CA LYS A 498 21.31 40.48 17.53
C LYS A 498 22.70 40.44 16.92
N ILE A 499 23.69 41.05 17.56
CA ILE A 499 25.08 40.85 17.17
C ILE A 499 25.47 39.42 17.55
N VAL A 500 26.05 38.68 16.60
CA VAL A 500 26.44 37.26 16.80
C VAL A 500 27.94 37.04 16.68
N LYS A 501 28.67 37.99 16.09
CA LYS A 501 30.12 37.88 15.89
C LYS A 501 30.76 39.23 15.66
N VAL A 502 31.92 39.46 16.26
CA VAL A 502 32.82 40.57 15.91
C VAL A 502 34.20 40.01 15.55
N GLN A 503 34.81 40.53 14.49
CA GLN A 503 36.17 40.17 14.08
C GLN A 503 36.96 41.42 13.69
N TYR A 504 38.28 41.35 13.74
CA TYR A 504 39.16 42.46 13.42
C TYR A 504 40.36 42.02 12.57
N THR A 505 40.96 42.98 11.88
CA THR A 505 42.23 42.83 11.17
C THR A 505 43.10 44.06 11.40
N ILE A 506 44.42 43.86 11.46
CA ILE A 506 45.41 44.94 11.57
C ILE A 506 46.13 45.02 10.22
N ASP A 507 46.15 46.20 9.60
CA ASP A 507 46.75 46.50 8.30
C ASP A 507 46.34 45.53 7.16
N GLY A 508 45.11 45.01 7.23
CA GLY A 508 44.56 44.11 6.21
C GLY A 508 45.16 42.69 6.22
N GLN A 509 45.77 42.28 7.33
CA GLN A 509 46.20 40.90 7.58
C GLN A 509 44.99 39.95 7.83
N GLU A 510 45.26 38.72 8.28
CA GLU A 510 44.21 37.74 8.56
C GLU A 510 43.17 38.24 9.60
N TRP A 511 41.91 37.83 9.40
CA TRP A 511 40.81 38.14 10.31
C TRP A 511 40.91 37.33 11.60
N VAL A 512 40.81 38.02 12.73
CA VAL A 512 40.83 37.44 14.08
C VAL A 512 39.51 37.75 14.78
N SER A 513 38.93 36.80 15.50
CA SER A 513 37.69 37.05 16.27
C SER A 513 37.98 37.92 17.49
N ALA A 514 37.13 38.92 17.73
CA ALA A 514 37.11 39.67 18.97
C ALA A 514 36.22 38.94 19.98
N TYR A 515 36.51 39.11 21.28
CA TYR A 515 35.66 38.57 22.33
C TYR A 515 34.73 39.67 22.87
N PRO A 516 33.47 39.33 23.14
CA PRO A 516 32.55 40.21 23.87
C PRO A 516 33.05 40.41 25.29
N VAL A 517 32.67 41.54 25.89
CA VAL A 517 33.07 41.90 27.26
C VAL A 517 32.32 41.05 28.30
N ASP A 518 31.08 40.68 28.04
CA ASP A 518 30.22 39.88 28.93
C ASP A 518 30.31 38.36 28.68
N GLY A 519 30.99 37.94 27.61
CA GLY A 519 31.36 36.56 27.31
C GLY A 519 30.62 35.91 26.15
N VAL A 520 29.53 36.49 25.63
CA VAL A 520 28.80 35.96 24.47
C VAL A 520 28.18 37.09 23.64
N PHE A 521 28.18 36.96 22.31
CA PHE A 521 27.42 37.86 21.43
C PHE A 521 26.00 37.30 21.26
N ASP A 522 25.01 37.90 21.92
CA ASP A 522 23.61 37.43 21.85
C ASP A 522 22.54 38.52 21.97
N SER A 523 22.95 39.80 22.01
CA SER A 523 22.08 40.95 22.19
C SER A 523 22.19 41.97 21.03
N PRO A 524 21.23 42.92 20.92
CA PRO A 524 21.29 43.98 19.90
C PRO A 524 22.42 44.99 20.12
N GLU A 525 22.98 45.10 21.33
CA GLU A 525 24.10 46.01 21.63
C GLU A 525 25.19 45.25 22.38
N GLU A 526 26.34 45.06 21.72
CA GLU A 526 27.43 44.23 22.21
C GLU A 526 28.73 45.01 22.32
N SER A 527 29.34 44.99 23.51
CA SER A 527 30.65 45.59 23.73
C SER A 527 31.76 44.57 23.52
N PHE A 528 32.81 44.95 22.81
CA PHE A 528 33.96 44.08 22.54
C PHE A 528 35.27 44.75 22.92
N GLN A 529 36.25 43.92 23.29
CA GLN A 529 37.60 44.37 23.60
C GLN A 529 38.63 43.50 22.87
N ILE A 530 39.56 44.16 22.19
CA ILE A 530 40.64 43.57 21.42
C ILE A 530 41.96 43.97 22.03
N THR A 531 42.82 43.00 22.35
CA THR A 531 44.19 43.27 22.78
C THR A 531 45.16 42.83 21.69
N THR A 532 45.96 43.76 21.18
CA THR A 532 46.92 43.43 20.12
C THR A 532 48.08 42.58 20.67
N ARG A 533 48.79 41.91 19.76
CA ARG A 533 50.16 41.43 20.05
C ARG A 533 51.09 42.64 20.23
N SER A 534 52.31 42.42 20.70
CA SER A 534 53.31 43.49 20.78
C SER A 534 53.61 44.02 19.37
N LEU A 535 53.52 45.33 19.18
CA LEU A 535 53.74 46.01 17.91
C LEU A 535 55.09 46.75 17.93
N MET A 536 55.68 46.95 16.75
CA MET A 536 56.88 47.79 16.59
C MET A 536 56.44 49.26 16.47
N PRO A 537 57.34 50.24 16.67
CA PRO A 537 56.99 51.64 16.45
C PRO A 537 56.53 51.90 15.00
N GLY A 538 55.40 52.59 14.83
CA GLY A 538 54.77 52.85 13.52
C GLY A 538 53.26 53.08 13.59
N ASP A 539 52.68 53.46 12.44
CA ASP A 539 51.24 53.67 12.27
C ASP A 539 50.53 52.36 11.93
N TYR A 540 49.44 52.06 12.65
CA TYR A 540 48.62 50.88 12.43
C TYR A 540 47.16 51.26 12.16
N THR A 541 46.54 50.55 11.23
CA THR A 541 45.09 50.61 10.97
C THR A 541 44.43 49.33 11.44
N LEU A 542 43.48 49.43 12.36
CA LEU A 542 42.64 48.30 12.73
C LEU A 542 41.23 48.47 12.15
N VAL A 543 40.75 47.44 11.47
CA VAL A 543 39.40 47.36 10.91
C VAL A 543 38.62 46.31 11.69
N VAL A 544 37.39 46.64 12.07
CA VAL A 544 36.47 45.75 12.78
C VAL A 544 35.25 45.47 11.89
N ASN A 545 34.84 44.20 11.82
CA ASN A 545 33.55 43.80 11.28
C ASN A 545 32.66 43.26 12.41
N ALA A 546 31.43 43.77 12.51
CA ALA A 546 30.38 43.22 13.34
C ALA A 546 29.34 42.53 12.46
N PHE A 547 28.90 41.34 12.84
CA PHE A 547 27.90 40.53 12.15
C PHE A 547 26.68 40.40 13.04
N ASP A 548 25.51 40.60 12.46
CA ASP A 548 24.26 40.30 13.12
C ASP A 548 23.71 38.89 12.79
N SER A 549 22.58 38.55 13.40
CA SER A 549 21.88 37.28 13.25
C SER A 549 21.17 37.11 11.90
N GLU A 550 20.97 38.19 11.15
CA GLU A 550 20.35 38.18 9.81
C GLU A 550 21.41 38.21 8.68
N GLY A 551 22.70 38.28 9.06
CA GLY A 551 23.85 38.19 8.18
C GLY A 551 24.42 39.53 7.73
N ASN A 552 23.90 40.69 8.19
CA ASN A 552 24.46 41.98 7.79
C ASN A 552 25.80 42.25 8.50
N ILE A 553 26.65 43.05 7.84
CA ILE A 553 28.03 43.31 8.27
C ILE A 553 28.27 44.82 8.44
N GLY A 554 28.44 45.26 9.68
CA GLY A 554 28.93 46.57 10.05
C GLY A 554 30.45 46.65 9.98
N ILE A 555 31.03 47.77 9.52
CA ILE A 555 32.48 47.94 9.41
C ILE A 555 32.92 49.24 10.12
N GLY A 556 33.88 49.12 11.03
CA GLY A 556 34.51 50.22 11.76
C GLY A 556 36.02 50.26 11.53
N LYS A 557 36.62 51.44 11.68
CA LYS A 557 38.07 51.65 11.51
C LYS A 557 38.61 52.55 12.62
N VAL A 558 39.78 52.20 13.16
CA VAL A 558 40.56 53.05 14.06
C VAL A 558 42.03 53.10 13.62
N LEU A 559 42.64 54.26 13.76
CA LEU A 559 44.06 54.52 13.48
C LEU A 559 44.77 54.79 14.81
N PHE A 560 45.95 54.19 15.01
CA PHE A 560 46.76 54.44 16.20
C PHE A 560 48.25 54.33 15.87
N GLU A 561 49.06 55.12 16.58
CA GLU A 561 50.51 55.20 16.40
C GLU A 561 51.22 54.55 17.59
N MET A 562 52.09 53.56 17.33
CA MET A 562 52.98 53.00 18.34
C MET A 562 54.26 53.83 18.39
N LYS A 563 54.52 54.45 19.56
CA LYS A 563 55.72 55.28 19.78
C LYS A 563 56.93 54.48 20.21
#